data_AF-A0A8C3CF61-F1
#
_entry.id   AF-A0A8C3CF61-F1
#
_cell.length_a   1.000
_cell.length_b   1.000
_cell.length_c   1.000
_cell.angle_alpha   90.00
_cell.angle_beta   90.00
_cell.angle_gamma   90.00
#
_symmetry.space_group_name_H-M   'P 1'
#
loop_
_entity.id
_entity.type
_entity.pdbx_description
1 polymer ?
#
loop_
_entity_poly.entity_id
_entity_poly.type
_entity_poly.pdbx_seq_one_letter_code
_entity_poly.pdbx_strand_id
1 'polypeptide(L)'
;QSAALNFRKVLALGPAREQHCLARLALVLDLQGRCLLDQELYSEALEAFTRAAELQPRRRVFRRRSILCLAALNKFPECLRMLNRDLAKDARNPDLYVLRASFYEHFGQLSLCHQDIQRALELDPQHGAAQALRQRLQRQGLEAKAEAVSKALCGDLRGALLRISFAIETNPSAAEFFTLRWRTCYCGQLAPLVSESSFLCPCVASGGQSRVPRARTGAQR
;
A
#
# COMPACT_ATOMS: atom_id res chain seq x y z
N GLN A 1 -32.37 19.67 14.87
CA GLN A 1 -32.30 18.20 14.74
C GLN A 1 -32.14 17.89 13.25
N SER A 2 -31.09 17.18 12.85
CA SER A 2 -30.71 17.07 11.42
C SER A 2 -31.69 16.22 10.60
N ALA A 3 -31.89 16.57 9.32
CA ALA A 3 -32.72 15.81 8.39
C ALA A 3 -32.33 14.32 8.35
N ALA A 4 -31.04 14.02 8.45
CA ALA A 4 -30.52 12.65 8.52
C ALA A 4 -30.99 11.86 9.76
N LEU A 5 -31.17 12.50 10.92
CA LEU A 5 -31.69 11.83 12.13
C LEU A 5 -33.18 11.53 11.99
N ASN A 6 -33.95 12.47 11.42
CA ASN A 6 -35.37 12.26 11.14
C ASN A 6 -35.56 11.16 10.08
N PHE A 7 -34.73 11.14 9.04
CA PHE A 7 -34.75 10.11 8.00
C PHE A 7 -34.41 8.71 8.56
N ARG A 8 -33.42 8.63 9.48
CA ARG A 8 -33.10 7.39 10.20
C ARG A 8 -34.25 6.90 11.09
N LYS A 9 -34.99 7.81 11.73
CA LYS A 9 -36.20 7.46 12.50
C LYS A 9 -37.32 6.94 11.59
N VAL A 10 -37.53 7.55 10.42
CA VAL A 10 -38.50 7.05 9.42
C VAL A 10 -38.11 5.65 8.95
N LEU A 11 -36.83 5.41 8.65
CA LEU A 11 -36.34 4.07 8.29
C LEU A 11 -36.56 3.02 9.39
N ALA A 12 -36.47 3.41 10.66
CA ALA A 12 -36.63 2.52 11.81
C ALA A 12 -38.10 2.26 12.19
N LEU A 13 -38.99 3.23 11.96
CA LEU A 13 -40.40 3.21 12.39
C LEU A 13 -41.39 2.96 11.23
N GLY A 14 -40.93 3.07 9.98
CA GLY A 14 -41.79 3.01 8.80
C GLY A 14 -42.38 1.61 8.56
N PRO A 15 -43.63 1.52 8.07
CA PRO A 15 -44.28 0.26 7.71
C PRO A 15 -43.47 -0.53 6.67
N ALA A 16 -43.60 -1.87 6.67
CA ALA A 16 -42.82 -2.76 5.80
C ALA A 16 -42.88 -2.42 4.29
N ARG A 17 -43.98 -1.79 3.83
CA ARG A 17 -44.12 -1.29 2.45
C ARG A 17 -43.16 -0.16 2.12
N GLU A 18 -42.95 0.79 3.03
CA GLU A 18 -42.00 1.89 2.84
C GLU A 18 -40.56 1.38 2.81
N GLN A 19 -40.23 0.41 3.68
CA GLN A 19 -38.92 -0.24 3.67
C GLN A 19 -38.64 -0.96 2.33
N HIS A 20 -39.67 -1.59 1.74
CA HIS A 20 -39.57 -2.22 0.42
C HIS A 20 -39.35 -1.19 -0.70
N CYS A 21 -40.05 -0.06 -0.67
CA CYS A 21 -39.84 1.03 -1.63
C CYS A 21 -38.43 1.64 -1.52
N LEU A 22 -37.95 1.86 -0.30
CA LEU A 22 -36.59 2.37 -0.04
C LEU A 22 -35.52 1.37 -0.47
N ALA A 23 -35.78 0.07 -0.33
CA ALA A 23 -34.91 -0.97 -0.85
C ALA A 23 -34.82 -0.96 -2.39
N ARG A 24 -35.95 -0.78 -3.08
CA ARG A 24 -35.96 -0.64 -4.54
C ARG A 24 -35.23 0.62 -4.99
N LEU A 25 -35.42 1.74 -4.29
CA LEU A 25 -34.71 2.98 -4.61
C LEU A 25 -33.19 2.84 -4.42
N ALA A 26 -32.75 2.22 -3.31
CA ALA A 26 -31.34 1.95 -3.09
C ALA A 26 -30.73 1.06 -4.19
N LEU A 27 -31.49 0.07 -4.67
CA LEU A 27 -31.06 -0.77 -5.80
C LEU A 27 -30.94 0.03 -7.11
N VAL A 28 -31.88 0.94 -7.39
CA VAL A 28 -31.81 1.79 -8.59
C VAL A 28 -30.60 2.73 -8.53
N LEU A 29 -30.36 3.37 -7.38
CA LEU A 29 -29.16 4.19 -7.16
C LEU A 29 -27.87 3.38 -7.28
N ASP A 30 -27.88 2.13 -6.82
CA ASP A 30 -26.74 1.22 -6.97
C ASP A 30 -26.45 0.89 -8.44
N LEU A 31 -27.48 0.63 -9.24
CA LEU A 31 -27.34 0.39 -10.67
C LEU A 31 -26.86 1.65 -11.40
N GLN A 32 -27.42 2.82 -11.07
CA GLN A 32 -26.97 4.09 -11.61
C GLN A 32 -25.49 4.35 -11.28
N GLY A 33 -25.07 4.13 -10.03
CA GLY A 33 -23.68 4.28 -9.61
C GLY A 33 -22.74 3.34 -10.37
N ARG A 34 -23.16 2.11 -10.71
CA ARG A 34 -22.37 1.20 -11.56
C ARG A 34 -22.22 1.76 -12.97
N CYS A 35 -23.31 2.21 -13.59
CA CYS A 35 -23.24 2.79 -14.93
C CYS A 35 -22.32 4.02 -14.96
N LEU A 36 -22.33 4.84 -13.91
CA LEU A 36 -21.44 6.00 -13.78
C LEU A 36 -19.97 5.59 -13.58
N LEU A 37 -19.71 4.48 -12.87
CA LEU A 37 -18.37 3.89 -12.78
C LEU A 37 -17.87 3.41 -14.13
N ASP A 38 -18.72 2.78 -14.93
CA ASP A 38 -18.37 2.33 -16.30
C ASP A 38 -18.06 3.52 -17.22
N GLN A 39 -18.59 4.70 -16.90
CA GLN A 39 -18.32 5.98 -17.58
C GLN A 39 -17.16 6.77 -16.94
N GLU A 40 -16.48 6.23 -15.94
CA GLU A 40 -15.41 6.88 -15.17
C GLU A 40 -15.83 8.18 -14.45
N LEU A 41 -17.12 8.41 -14.26
CA LEU A 41 -17.68 9.56 -13.54
C LEU A 41 -17.70 9.28 -12.03
N TYR A 42 -16.51 9.23 -11.42
CA TYR A 42 -16.32 8.79 -10.03
C TYR A 42 -17.00 9.68 -8.99
N SER A 43 -17.11 10.99 -9.22
CA SER A 43 -17.78 11.92 -8.31
C SER A 43 -19.29 11.68 -8.22
N GLU A 44 -19.94 11.50 -9.37
CA GLU A 44 -21.37 11.26 -9.46
C GLU A 44 -21.71 9.85 -8.97
N ALA A 45 -20.87 8.87 -9.31
CA ALA A 45 -20.98 7.51 -8.79
C ALA A 45 -20.91 7.49 -7.25
N LEU A 46 -19.99 8.27 -6.68
CA LEU A 46 -19.87 8.41 -5.22
C LEU A 46 -21.17 8.92 -4.60
N GLU A 47 -21.78 9.97 -5.17
CA GLU A 47 -23.06 10.51 -4.69
C GLU A 47 -24.20 9.49 -4.77
N ALA A 48 -24.27 8.72 -5.86
CA ALA A 48 -25.26 7.66 -5.99
C ALA A 48 -25.09 6.58 -4.90
N PHE A 49 -23.86 6.14 -4.66
CA PHE A 49 -23.59 5.13 -3.62
C PHE A 49 -23.74 5.66 -2.20
N THR A 50 -23.41 6.93 -1.93
CA THR A 50 -23.62 7.51 -0.60
C THR A 50 -25.11 7.63 -0.29
N ARG A 51 -25.94 8.07 -1.24
CA ARG A 51 -27.40 8.07 -1.11
C ARG A 51 -27.95 6.65 -0.90
N ALA A 52 -27.46 5.65 -1.66
CA ALA A 52 -27.86 4.26 -1.45
C ALA A 52 -27.48 3.75 -0.05
N ALA A 53 -26.31 4.13 0.47
CA ALA A 53 -25.86 3.79 1.81
C ALA A 53 -26.68 4.49 2.93
N GLU A 54 -27.20 5.70 2.68
CA GLU A 54 -28.11 6.39 3.59
C GLU A 54 -29.47 5.70 3.68
N LEU A 55 -29.99 5.24 2.53
CA LEU A 55 -31.26 4.50 2.47
C LEU A 55 -31.17 3.11 3.12
N GLN A 56 -30.02 2.43 2.99
CA GLN A 56 -29.81 1.11 3.59
C GLN A 56 -28.47 1.03 4.35
N PRO A 57 -28.39 1.59 5.58
CA PRO A 57 -27.15 1.65 6.34
C PRO A 57 -26.55 0.28 6.69
N ARG A 58 -27.40 -0.76 6.78
CA ARG A 58 -27.00 -2.14 7.09
C ARG A 58 -26.30 -2.83 5.91
N ARG A 59 -26.55 -2.40 4.67
CA ARG A 59 -25.95 -3.00 3.48
C ARG A 59 -24.54 -2.45 3.28
N ARG A 60 -23.53 -3.27 3.62
CA ARG A 60 -22.10 -2.89 3.50
C ARG A 60 -21.64 -2.70 2.05
N VAL A 61 -22.33 -3.30 1.08
CA VAL A 61 -21.98 -3.25 -0.34
C VAL A 61 -21.91 -1.81 -0.86
N PHE A 62 -22.89 -0.96 -0.54
CA PHE A 62 -22.92 0.43 -0.99
C PHE A 62 -21.74 1.23 -0.42
N ARG A 63 -21.42 1.04 0.86
CA ARG A 63 -20.24 1.67 1.47
C ARG A 63 -18.91 1.21 0.87
N ARG A 64 -18.76 -0.09 0.60
CA ARG A 64 -17.56 -0.61 -0.10
C ARG A 64 -17.38 0.07 -1.47
N ARG A 65 -18.47 0.34 -2.19
CA ARG A 65 -18.43 1.04 -3.48
C ARG A 65 -18.12 2.52 -3.36
N SER A 66 -18.70 3.22 -2.37
CA SER A 66 -18.30 4.60 -2.07
C SER A 66 -16.79 4.71 -1.79
N ILE A 67 -16.22 3.74 -1.06
CA ILE A 67 -14.76 3.69 -0.79
C ILE A 67 -13.97 3.51 -2.10
N LEU A 68 -14.44 2.68 -3.03
CA LEU A 68 -13.81 2.51 -4.34
C LEU A 68 -13.86 3.80 -5.18
N CYS A 69 -14.98 4.52 -5.18
CA CYS A 69 -15.07 5.82 -5.87
C CYS A 69 -14.14 6.87 -5.23
N LEU A 70 -14.06 6.91 -3.90
CA LEU A 70 -13.14 7.79 -3.19
C LEU A 70 -11.67 7.46 -3.49
N ALA A 71 -11.35 6.18 -3.69
CA ALA A 71 -10.04 5.71 -4.15
C ALA A 71 -9.67 6.34 -5.49
N ALA A 72 -10.58 6.21 -6.48
CA ALA A 72 -10.39 6.73 -7.82
C ALA A 72 -10.26 8.26 -7.86
N LEU A 73 -10.89 8.94 -6.90
CA LEU A 73 -10.78 10.40 -6.72
C LEU A 73 -9.56 10.85 -5.89
N ASN A 74 -8.65 9.94 -5.52
CA ASN A 74 -7.49 10.22 -4.67
C ASN A 74 -7.83 10.81 -3.28
N LYS A 75 -9.06 10.59 -2.78
CA LYS A 75 -9.52 11.09 -1.47
C LYS A 75 -9.15 10.14 -0.33
N PHE A 76 -7.86 9.88 -0.18
CA PHE A 76 -7.33 8.91 0.79
C PHE A 76 -7.77 9.12 2.25
N PRO A 77 -7.78 10.35 2.82
CA PRO A 77 -8.18 10.54 4.21
C PRO A 77 -9.65 10.18 4.48
N GLU A 78 -10.52 10.32 3.48
CA GLU A 78 -11.93 9.94 3.57
C GLU A 78 -12.09 8.42 3.57
N CYS A 79 -11.38 7.72 2.67
CA CYS A 79 -11.34 6.25 2.63
C CYS A 79 -10.92 5.66 3.99
N LEU A 80 -9.81 6.15 4.55
CA LEU A 80 -9.30 5.66 5.83
C LEU A 80 -10.28 5.92 6.97
N ARG A 81 -10.93 7.09 7.02
CA ARG A 81 -11.96 7.37 8.04
C ARG A 81 -13.13 6.40 7.94
N MET A 82 -13.58 6.06 6.73
CA MET A 82 -14.65 5.09 6.54
C MET A 82 -14.22 3.68 6.97
N LEU A 83 -13.04 3.24 6.54
CA LEU A 83 -12.50 1.92 6.89
C LEU A 83 -12.27 1.76 8.39
N ASN A 84 -11.72 2.79 9.06
CA ASN A 84 -11.52 2.77 10.50
C ASN A 84 -12.85 2.66 11.26
N ARG A 85 -13.91 3.32 10.77
CA ARG A 85 -15.26 3.20 11.35
C ARG A 85 -15.86 1.80 11.14
N ASP A 86 -15.61 1.18 10.00
CA ASP A 86 -16.08 -0.17 9.72
C ASP A 86 -15.31 -1.22 10.55
N LEU A 87 -14.00 -1.05 10.69
CA LEU A 87 -13.16 -1.87 11.59
C LEU A 87 -13.55 -1.71 13.06
N ALA A 88 -13.94 -0.51 13.50
CA ALA A 88 -14.44 -0.30 14.86
C ALA A 88 -15.75 -1.05 15.14
N LYS A 89 -16.54 -1.37 14.12
CA LYS A 89 -17.77 -2.16 14.24
C LYS A 89 -17.52 -3.66 14.09
N ASP A 90 -16.52 -4.03 13.30
CA ASP A 90 -16.24 -5.40 12.92
C ASP A 90 -14.73 -5.63 12.77
N ALA A 91 -14.07 -5.74 13.92
CA ALA A 91 -12.62 -5.89 14.01
C ALA A 91 -12.12 -7.29 13.64
N ARG A 92 -13.03 -8.26 13.40
CA ARG A 92 -12.66 -9.65 13.03
C ARG A 92 -12.80 -9.93 11.55
N ASN A 93 -13.04 -8.91 10.73
CA ASN A 93 -13.22 -9.08 9.30
C ASN A 93 -11.89 -8.89 8.54
N PRO A 94 -11.28 -9.96 8.01
CA PRO A 94 -10.00 -9.87 7.30
C PRO A 94 -10.08 -9.02 6.02
N ASP A 95 -11.24 -8.99 5.33
CA ASP A 95 -11.43 -8.19 4.12
C ASP A 95 -11.20 -6.70 4.38
N LEU A 96 -11.57 -6.21 5.57
CA LEU A 96 -11.44 -4.79 5.90
C LEU A 96 -9.97 -4.40 6.09
N TYR A 97 -9.17 -5.29 6.69
CA TYR A 97 -7.72 -5.12 6.81
C TYR A 97 -7.05 -5.20 5.43
N VAL A 98 -7.43 -6.16 4.58
CA VAL A 98 -6.91 -6.28 3.20
C VAL A 98 -7.23 -5.04 2.39
N LEU A 99 -8.47 -4.55 2.46
CA LEU A 99 -8.86 -3.34 1.76
C LEU A 99 -8.04 -2.15 2.26
N ARG A 100 -7.91 -1.94 3.57
CA ARG A 100 -7.08 -0.85 4.11
C ARG A 100 -5.59 -1.00 3.76
N ALA A 101 -5.06 -2.22 3.74
CA ALA A 101 -3.70 -2.50 3.29
C ALA A 101 -3.48 -2.13 1.83
N SER A 102 -4.41 -2.48 0.93
CA SER A 102 -4.32 -2.10 -0.50
C SER A 102 -4.30 -0.59 -0.70
N PHE A 103 -5.03 0.15 0.14
CA PHE A 103 -4.98 1.61 0.17
C PHE A 103 -3.62 2.11 0.65
N TYR A 104 -3.10 1.57 1.76
CA TYR A 104 -1.77 1.93 2.23
C TYR A 104 -0.67 1.63 1.22
N GLU A 105 -0.77 0.51 0.49
CA GLU A 105 0.13 0.18 -0.63
C GLU A 105 0.08 1.25 -1.72
N HIS A 106 -1.12 1.61 -2.19
CA HIS A 106 -1.30 2.58 -3.28
C HIS A 106 -0.74 3.97 -2.95
N PHE A 107 -0.83 4.39 -1.69
CA PHE A 107 -0.33 5.68 -1.21
C PHE A 107 1.08 5.61 -0.59
N GLY A 108 1.79 4.50 -0.75
CA GLY A 108 3.19 4.35 -0.33
C GLY A 108 3.43 4.21 1.18
N GLN A 109 2.38 4.00 1.99
CA GLN A 109 2.50 3.77 3.43
C GLN A 109 2.77 2.28 3.73
N LEU A 110 3.90 1.78 3.24
CA LEU A 110 4.22 0.34 3.21
C LEU A 110 4.31 -0.28 4.61
N SER A 111 4.79 0.46 5.61
CA SER A 111 4.86 -0.01 6.99
C SER A 111 3.48 -0.32 7.59
N LEU A 112 2.48 0.53 7.29
CA LEU A 112 1.10 0.31 7.74
C LEU A 112 0.42 -0.79 6.92
N CYS A 113 0.71 -0.86 5.62
CA CYS A 113 0.28 -1.95 4.76
C CYS A 113 0.74 -3.31 5.32
N HIS A 114 2.02 -3.44 5.69
CA HIS A 114 2.58 -4.66 6.27
C HIS A 114 1.83 -5.09 7.55
N GLN A 115 1.55 -4.14 8.46
CA GLN A 115 0.83 -4.42 9.71
C GLN A 115 -0.60 -4.92 9.47
N ASP A 116 -1.30 -4.34 8.48
CA ASP A 116 -2.66 -4.75 8.16
C ASP A 116 -2.72 -6.09 7.43
N ILE A 117 -1.77 -6.37 6.54
CA ILE A 117 -1.62 -7.70 5.92
C ILE A 117 -1.40 -8.76 7.00
N GLN A 118 -0.53 -8.48 7.98
CA GLN A 118 -0.26 -9.40 9.07
C GLN A 118 -1.53 -9.68 9.87
N ARG A 119 -2.28 -8.65 10.28
CA ARG A 119 -3.56 -8.81 10.99
C ARG A 119 -4.60 -9.57 10.17
N ALA A 120 -4.68 -9.34 8.86
CA ALA A 120 -5.58 -10.08 7.99
C ALA A 120 -5.23 -11.58 7.98
N LEU A 121 -3.94 -11.92 7.88
CA LEU A 121 -3.47 -13.31 7.86
C LEU A 121 -3.51 -13.99 9.23
N GLU A 122 -3.45 -13.23 10.33
CA GLU A 122 -3.69 -13.74 11.69
C GLU A 122 -5.17 -14.15 11.87
N LEU A 123 -6.10 -13.42 11.26
CA LEU A 123 -7.53 -13.73 11.28
C LEU A 123 -7.90 -14.86 10.31
N ASP A 124 -7.35 -14.81 9.09
CA ASP A 124 -7.56 -15.82 8.05
C ASP A 124 -6.24 -16.11 7.31
N PRO A 125 -5.53 -17.19 7.69
CA PRO A 125 -4.27 -17.56 7.06
C PRO A 125 -4.37 -17.91 5.58
N GLN A 126 -5.56 -18.33 5.10
CA GLN A 126 -5.79 -18.75 3.71
C GLN A 126 -6.39 -17.64 2.85
N HIS A 127 -6.44 -16.40 3.36
CA HIS A 127 -7.00 -15.28 2.64
C HIS A 127 -6.18 -14.94 1.38
N GLY A 128 -6.67 -15.35 0.21
CA GLY A 128 -5.93 -15.26 -1.06
C GLY A 128 -5.47 -13.85 -1.41
N ALA A 129 -6.30 -12.82 -1.18
CA ALA A 129 -5.93 -11.43 -1.45
C ALA A 129 -4.83 -10.92 -0.51
N ALA A 130 -4.84 -11.33 0.77
CA ALA A 130 -3.80 -10.94 1.73
C ALA A 130 -2.47 -11.59 1.39
N GLN A 131 -2.49 -12.86 0.98
CA GLN A 131 -1.30 -13.57 0.51
C GLN A 131 -0.72 -12.93 -0.75
N ALA A 132 -1.57 -12.56 -1.72
CA ALA A 132 -1.14 -11.87 -2.94
C ALA A 132 -0.48 -10.52 -2.63
N LEU A 133 -1.09 -9.72 -1.74
CA LEU A 133 -0.51 -8.44 -1.27
C LEU A 133 0.83 -8.67 -0.56
N ARG A 134 0.91 -9.68 0.33
CA ARG A 134 2.16 -10.04 1.02
C ARG A 134 3.26 -10.39 0.03
N GLN A 135 2.97 -11.22 -0.96
CA GLN A 135 3.95 -11.64 -1.97
C GLN A 135 4.44 -10.44 -2.80
N ARG A 136 3.52 -9.54 -3.19
CA ARG A 136 3.88 -8.32 -3.92
C ARG A 136 4.79 -7.42 -3.09
N LEU A 137 4.45 -7.19 -1.82
CA LEU A 137 5.24 -6.38 -0.89
C LEU A 137 6.63 -6.99 -0.64
N GLN A 138 6.71 -8.32 -0.53
CA GLN A 138 7.98 -9.04 -0.41
C GLN A 138 8.85 -8.91 -1.67
N ARG A 139 8.27 -9.00 -2.87
CA ARG A 139 9.01 -8.78 -4.12
C ARG A 139 9.60 -7.37 -4.18
N GLN A 140 8.80 -6.35 -3.87
CA GLN A 140 9.26 -4.97 -3.80
C GLN A 140 10.42 -4.79 -2.80
N GLY A 141 10.33 -5.42 -1.62
CA GLY A 141 11.39 -5.39 -0.61
C GLY A 141 12.69 -6.07 -1.07
N LEU A 142 12.58 -7.21 -1.75
CA LEU A 142 13.74 -7.94 -2.29
C LEU A 142 14.39 -7.21 -3.47
N GLU A 143 13.60 -6.63 -4.36
CA GLU A 143 14.08 -5.78 -5.46
C GLU A 143 14.83 -4.56 -4.91
N ALA A 144 14.24 -3.86 -3.93
CA ALA A 144 14.90 -2.74 -3.27
C ALA A 144 16.20 -3.15 -2.56
N LYS A 145 16.24 -4.34 -1.94
CA LYS A 145 17.48 -4.91 -1.37
C LYS A 145 18.54 -5.15 -2.46
N ALA A 146 18.17 -5.74 -3.59
CA ALA A 146 19.10 -6.00 -4.69
C ALA A 146 19.66 -4.69 -5.29
N GLU A 147 18.78 -3.71 -5.51
CA GLU A 147 19.18 -2.38 -5.96
C GLU A 147 20.12 -1.67 -4.97
N ALA A 148 19.84 -1.80 -3.67
CA ALA A 148 20.70 -1.24 -2.64
C ALA A 148 22.12 -1.83 -2.68
N VAL A 149 22.23 -3.16 -2.84
CA VAL A 149 23.53 -3.83 -2.95
C VAL A 149 24.27 -3.37 -4.20
N SER A 150 23.60 -3.31 -5.35
CA SER A 150 24.18 -2.83 -6.61
C SER A 150 24.73 -1.40 -6.46
N LYS A 151 23.94 -0.48 -5.89
CA LYS A 151 24.38 0.91 -5.65
C LYS A 151 25.56 1.01 -4.68
N ALA A 152 25.56 0.19 -3.62
CA ALA A 152 26.67 0.14 -2.67
C ALA A 152 27.97 -0.32 -3.35
N LEU A 153 27.90 -1.30 -4.27
CA LEU A 153 29.05 -1.75 -5.05
C LEU A 153 29.57 -0.68 -6.01
N CYS A 154 28.69 0.14 -6.58
CA CYS A 154 29.05 1.29 -7.42
C CYS A 154 29.60 2.48 -6.63
N GLY A 155 29.67 2.42 -5.29
CA GLY A 155 30.12 3.52 -4.43
C GLY A 155 29.05 4.57 -4.12
N ASP A 156 27.83 4.43 -4.67
CA ASP A 156 26.69 5.31 -4.34
C ASP A 156 26.02 4.88 -3.03
N LEU A 157 26.67 5.23 -1.92
CA LEU A 157 26.18 4.89 -0.58
C LEU A 157 24.87 5.62 -0.23
N ARG A 158 24.66 6.84 -0.75
CA ARG A 158 23.42 7.61 -0.50
C ARG A 158 22.23 6.93 -1.17
N GLY A 159 22.36 6.56 -2.44
CA GLY A 159 21.32 5.83 -3.16
C GLY A 159 21.07 4.43 -2.58
N ALA A 160 22.12 3.76 -2.09
CA ALA A 160 21.98 2.49 -1.38
C ALA A 160 21.15 2.64 -0.09
N LEU A 161 21.45 3.64 0.75
CA LEU A 161 20.71 3.90 2.00
C LEU A 161 19.23 4.22 1.76
N LEU A 162 18.91 4.95 0.70
CA LEU A 162 17.53 5.24 0.32
C LEU A 162 16.76 3.95 -0.02
N ARG A 163 17.37 3.07 -0.83
CA ARG A 163 16.77 1.79 -1.19
C ARG A 163 16.63 0.82 -0.02
N ILE A 164 17.58 0.83 0.92
CA ILE A 164 17.46 0.05 2.16
C ILE A 164 16.35 0.60 3.05
N SER A 165 16.20 1.92 3.14
CA SER A 165 15.12 2.52 3.93
C SER A 165 13.75 2.13 3.37
N PHE A 166 13.58 2.16 2.05
CA PHE A 166 12.38 1.65 1.38
C PHE A 166 12.16 0.14 1.66
N ALA A 167 13.20 -0.68 1.61
CA ALA A 167 13.09 -2.10 1.95
C ALA A 167 12.63 -2.32 3.40
N ILE A 168 13.12 -1.52 4.36
CA ILE A 168 12.67 -1.55 5.76
C ILE A 168 11.19 -1.21 5.89
N GLU A 169 10.69 -0.22 5.13
CA GLU A 169 9.27 0.14 5.13
C GLU A 169 8.39 -1.00 4.60
N THR A 170 8.87 -1.79 3.64
CA THR A 170 8.12 -2.95 3.11
C THR A 170 7.96 -4.07 4.14
N ASN A 171 9.00 -4.34 4.93
CA ASN A 171 8.98 -5.33 5.99
C ASN A 171 9.80 -4.87 7.19
N PRO A 172 9.16 -4.20 8.16
CA PRO A 172 9.83 -3.71 9.37
C PRO A 172 10.33 -4.81 10.30
N SER A 173 9.89 -6.06 10.11
CA SER A 173 10.29 -7.20 10.95
C SER A 173 11.55 -7.93 10.44
N ALA A 174 12.01 -7.61 9.23
CA ALA A 174 13.16 -8.27 8.63
C ALA A 174 14.49 -7.71 9.15
N ALA A 175 15.12 -8.43 10.08
CA ALA A 175 16.45 -8.09 10.62
C ALA A 175 17.51 -7.89 9.52
N GLU A 176 17.41 -8.60 8.41
CA GLU A 176 18.35 -8.50 7.28
C GLU A 176 18.45 -7.10 6.69
N PHE A 177 17.35 -6.34 6.67
CA PHE A 177 17.38 -4.98 6.11
C PHE A 177 18.13 -4.02 7.05
N PHE A 178 18.00 -4.21 8.36
CA PHE A 178 18.73 -3.44 9.35
C PHE A 178 20.22 -3.77 9.35
N THR A 179 20.59 -5.05 9.20
CA THR A 179 22.00 -5.44 9.08
C THR A 179 22.63 -4.86 7.82
N LEU A 180 21.92 -4.88 6.69
CA LEU A 180 22.38 -4.26 5.45
C LEU A 180 22.54 -2.73 5.61
N ARG A 181 21.60 -2.06 6.27
CA ARG A 181 21.68 -0.62 6.58
C ARG A 181 22.88 -0.29 7.46
N TRP A 182 23.10 -1.09 8.50
CA TRP A 182 24.21 -0.90 9.41
C TRP A 182 25.56 -1.01 8.67
N ARG A 183 25.72 -2.05 7.81
CA ARG A 183 26.94 -2.23 7.00
C ARG A 183 27.20 -1.06 6.05
N THR A 184 26.17 -0.57 5.36
CA THR A 184 26.33 0.55 4.43
C THR A 184 26.65 1.87 5.14
N CYS A 185 26.04 2.14 6.31
CA CYS A 185 26.42 3.27 7.14
C CYS A 185 27.87 3.19 7.64
N TYR A 186 28.29 2.01 8.12
CA TYR A 186 29.64 1.80 8.64
C TYR A 186 30.71 1.98 7.56
N CYS A 187 30.49 1.44 6.35
CA CYS A 187 31.36 1.68 5.20
C CYS A 187 31.45 3.17 4.82
N GLY A 188 30.35 3.93 4.93
CA GLY A 188 30.34 5.36 4.66
C GLY A 188 31.12 6.20 5.69
N GLN A 189 31.15 5.77 6.95
CA GLN A 189 31.95 6.41 8.00
C GLN A 189 33.45 6.14 7.86
N LEU A 190 33.83 4.96 7.33
CA LEU A 190 35.22 4.60 7.05
C LEU A 190 35.76 5.19 5.74
N ALA A 191 34.90 5.50 4.76
CA ALA A 191 35.32 6.09 3.48
C ALA A 191 36.22 7.34 3.60
N PRO A 192 35.96 8.33 4.47
CA PRO A 192 36.86 9.48 4.67
C PRO A 192 38.15 9.15 5.43
N LEU A 193 38.24 8.00 6.11
CA LEU A 193 39.44 7.57 6.86
C LEU A 193 40.44 6.79 6.00
N VAL A 194 39.97 6.16 4.91
CA VAL A 194 40.80 5.34 4.02
C VAL A 194 41.40 6.14 2.85
N SER A 195 40.94 7.38 2.59
CA SER A 195 41.59 8.26 1.61
C SER A 195 43.02 8.69 2.00
N GLU A 196 43.43 8.48 3.26
CA GLU A 196 44.79 8.74 3.74
C GLU A 196 45.63 7.48 4.00
N SER A 197 45.04 6.28 3.92
CA SER A 197 45.78 5.06 4.20
C SER A 197 45.35 3.91 3.29
N SER A 198 46.33 3.40 2.56
CA SER A 198 46.28 2.25 1.65
C SER A 198 45.94 0.94 2.37
N PHE A 199 44.73 0.83 2.89
CA PHE A 199 44.15 -0.42 3.38
C PHE A 199 42.94 -0.81 2.52
N LEU A 200 43.15 -1.86 1.72
CA LEU A 200 42.11 -2.57 0.99
C LEU A 200 41.00 -2.99 1.97
N CYS A 201 39.80 -2.46 1.74
CA CYS A 201 38.59 -2.88 2.42
C CYS A 201 38.32 -4.37 2.11
N PRO A 202 38.22 -5.29 3.09
CA PRO A 202 38.11 -6.73 2.82
C PRO A 202 36.79 -7.17 2.17
N CYS A 203 35.81 -6.27 2.01
CA CYS A 203 34.48 -6.61 1.51
C CYS A 203 34.39 -6.80 -0.02
N VAL A 204 35.44 -6.52 -0.80
CA VAL A 204 35.39 -6.58 -2.28
C VAL A 204 36.25 -7.71 -2.88
N ALA A 205 37.00 -8.46 -2.06
CA ALA A 205 37.97 -9.46 -2.55
C ALA A 205 37.39 -10.86 -2.82
N SER A 206 36.15 -10.98 -3.30
CA SER A 206 35.58 -12.27 -3.75
C SER A 206 34.68 -12.14 -4.98
N GLY A 207 35.17 -11.46 -6.03
CA GLY A 207 34.55 -11.46 -7.36
C GLY A 207 35.63 -11.38 -8.42
N GLY A 208 35.79 -12.45 -9.20
CA GLY A 208 36.91 -12.66 -10.11
C GLY A 208 37.16 -11.54 -11.12
N GLN A 209 38.44 -11.25 -11.34
CA GLN A 209 38.93 -10.33 -12.35
C GLN A 209 38.66 -10.89 -13.76
N SER A 210 37.77 -10.26 -14.53
CA SER A 210 37.82 -10.30 -15.99
C SER A 210 38.43 -8.99 -16.49
N ARG A 211 39.73 -9.03 -16.80
CA ARG A 211 40.49 -7.94 -17.43
C ARG A 211 39.94 -7.68 -18.84
N VAL A 212 39.53 -6.45 -19.13
CA VAL A 212 39.38 -5.95 -20.50
C VAL A 212 40.63 -5.12 -20.84
N PRO A 213 41.40 -5.43 -21.90
CA PRO A 213 42.61 -4.69 -22.22
C PRO A 213 42.27 -3.36 -22.92
N ARG A 214 42.89 -2.27 -22.44
CA ARG A 214 42.86 -0.94 -23.08
C ARG A 214 43.67 -0.97 -24.38
N ALA A 215 43.06 -0.51 -25.46
CA ALA A 215 43.71 -0.27 -26.75
C ALA A 215 44.80 0.82 -26.62
N ARG A 216 46.02 0.51 -27.09
CA ARG A 216 47.11 1.48 -27.24
C ARG A 216 46.88 2.29 -28.50
N THR A 217 46.82 3.62 -28.34
CA THR A 217 47.04 4.58 -29.42
C THR A 217 48.49 4.47 -29.88
N GLY A 218 48.68 4.08 -31.14
CA GLY A 218 49.96 4.08 -31.84
C GLY A 218 49.91 5.08 -32.98
N ALA A 219 50.65 6.17 -32.85
CA ALA A 219 51.00 7.06 -33.94
C ALA A 219 52.02 6.38 -34.86
N GLN A 220 51.80 6.43 -36.18
CA GLN A 220 52.82 6.50 -37.24
C GLN A 220 52.14 6.43 -38.62
N ARG A 221 52.12 7.55 -39.34
CA ARG A 221 52.90 7.78 -40.58
C ARG A 221 52.75 9.23 -41.00
#